data_AF-A0A4S2FZH8-F1
#
_entry.id   AF-A0A4S2FZH8-F1
#
_cell.length_a   1.000
_cell.length_b   1.000
_cell.length_c   1.000
_cell.angle_alpha   90.00
_cell.angle_beta   90.00
_cell.angle_gamma   90.00
#
_symmetry.space_group_name_H-M   'P 1'
#
loop_
_entity.id
_entity.type
_entity.pdbx_description
1 polymer ?
#
loop_
_entity_poly.entity_id
_entity_poly.type
_entity_poly.pdbx_seq_one_letter_code
_entity_poly.pdbx_strand_id
1 'polypeptide(L)' 'MVPKFTPVADMTYTQAVAEIEEILRMMQADSLDIDLLAAYTRRATELLTECRRRLTDTDRELQSILNPQQ' A
#
# COMPACT_ATOMS: atom_id res chain seq x y z
N MET A 1 -16.57 -3.30 -14.51
CA MET A 1 -16.90 -2.43 -13.35
C MET A 1 -15.64 -2.32 -12.50
N VAL A 2 -15.14 -1.10 -12.25
CA VAL A 2 -13.91 -0.91 -11.46
C VAL A 2 -14.27 -0.98 -9.97
N PRO A 3 -13.53 -1.73 -9.14
CA PRO A 3 -13.76 -1.79 -7.71
C PRO A 3 -13.59 -0.40 -7.06
N LYS A 4 -14.42 -0.13 -6.04
CA LYS A 4 -14.31 1.07 -5.23
C LYS A 4 -13.37 0.78 -4.06
N PHE A 5 -12.27 1.51 -3.98
CA PHE A 5 -11.29 1.36 -2.91
C PHE A 5 -11.51 2.39 -1.79
N THR A 6 -11.13 2.02 -0.57
CA THR A 6 -11.04 2.95 0.56
C THR A 6 -9.85 3.91 0.35
N PRO A 7 -9.99 5.22 0.59
CA PRO A 7 -8.84 6.13 0.51
C PRO A 7 -7.70 5.66 1.41
N VAL A 8 -6.47 5.69 0.90
CA VAL A 8 -5.29 5.16 1.63
C VAL A 8 -5.03 5.95 2.92
N ALA A 9 -5.40 7.23 2.95
CA ALA A 9 -5.34 8.07 4.15
C ALA A 9 -6.20 7.53 5.31
N ASP A 10 -7.28 6.81 5.01
CA ASP A 10 -8.22 6.27 6.00
C ASP A 10 -7.85 4.84 6.45
N MET A 11 -6.69 4.33 6.01
CA MET A 11 -6.24 2.97 6.30
C MET A 11 -5.11 2.92 7.32
N THR A 12 -5.13 1.91 8.18
CA THR A 12 -3.97 1.50 8.97
C THR A 12 -2.93 0.82 8.08
N TYR A 13 -1.68 0.75 8.53
CA TYR A 13 -0.61 0.07 7.78
C TYR A 13 -0.95 -1.40 7.53
N THR A 14 -1.48 -2.10 8.54
CA THR A 14 -1.90 -3.50 8.43
C THR A 14 -3.01 -3.69 7.41
N GLN A 15 -4.01 -2.79 7.37
CA GLN A 15 -5.06 -2.85 6.34
C GLN A 15 -4.49 -2.63 4.94
N ALA A 16 -3.56 -1.68 4.78
CA ALA A 16 -2.93 -1.42 3.49
C ALA A 16 -2.13 -2.63 2.98
N VAL A 17 -1.39 -3.30 3.86
CA VAL A 17 -0.66 -4.54 3.55
C VAL A 17 -1.61 -5.68 3.20
N ALA A 18 -2.68 -5.88 3.99
CA ALA A 18 -3.67 -6.91 3.71
C ALA A 18 -4.36 -6.71 2.34
N GLU A 19 -4.63 -5.45 1.97
CA GLU A 19 -5.19 -5.15 0.64
C GLU A 19 -4.18 -5.41 -0.48
N ILE A 20 -2.88 -5.15 -0.30
CA ILE A 20 -1.84 -5.53 -1.26
C ILE A 20 -1.82 -7.05 -1.47
N GLU A 21 -1.89 -7.83 -0.40
CA GLU A 21 -1.93 -9.30 -0.47
C GLU A 21 -3.19 -9.82 -1.19
N GLU A 22 -4.33 -9.16 -0.99
CA GLU A 22 -5.56 -9.46 -1.73
C GLU A 22 -5.43 -9.13 -3.21
N ILE A 23 -4.87 -7.96 -3.54
CA ILE A 23 -4.61 -7.58 -4.93
C ILE A 23 -3.71 -8.59 -5.63
N LEU A 24 -2.65 -9.07 -4.97
CA LEU A 24 -1.76 -10.08 -5.53
C LEU A 24 -2.51 -11.40 -5.81
N ARG A 25 -3.39 -11.84 -4.91
CA ARG A 25 -4.24 -13.03 -5.12
C ARG A 25 -5.18 -12.85 -6.30
N MET A 26 -5.82 -11.68 -6.41
CA MET A 26 -6.72 -11.37 -7.52
C MET A 26 -5.99 -11.30 -8.87
N MET A 27 -4.76 -10.77 -8.90
CA MET A 27 -3.93 -10.71 -10.11
C MET A 27 -3.44 -12.07 -10.61
N GLN A 28 -3.36 -13.06 -9.71
CA GLN A 28 -2.95 -14.42 -10.05
C GLN A 28 -4.12 -15.31 -10.52
N ALA A 29 -5.36 -14.81 -10.48
CA ALA A 29 -6.52 -15.55 -10.96
C ALA A 29 -6.59 -15.54 -12.49
N ASP A 30 -6.80 -16.71 -13.10
CA ASP A 30 -6.82 -16.93 -14.56
C ASP A 30 -7.90 -16.16 -15.36
N SER A 31 -8.78 -15.41 -14.68
CA SER A 31 -9.94 -14.73 -15.28
C SER A 31 -9.90 -13.21 -15.19
N LEU A 32 -8.74 -12.62 -14.89
CA LEU A 32 -8.65 -11.18 -14.72
C LEU A 32 -8.65 -10.43 -16.07
N ASP A 33 -9.64 -9.54 -16.23
CA ASP A 33 -9.72 -8.60 -17.34
C ASP A 33 -8.57 -7.56 -17.30
N ILE A 34 -8.06 -7.14 -18.46
CA ILE A 34 -6.97 -6.16 -18.60
C ILE A 34 -7.28 -4.82 -17.93
N ASP A 35 -8.55 -4.39 -17.94
CA ASP A 35 -8.97 -3.15 -17.27
C ASP A 35 -8.86 -3.28 -15.74
N LEU A 36 -9.15 -4.46 -15.20
CA LEU A 36 -8.99 -4.76 -13.79
C LEU A 36 -7.51 -4.87 -13.42
N LEU A 37 -6.67 -5.44 -14.28
CA LEU A 37 -5.23 -5.50 -14.08
C LEU A 37 -4.62 -4.10 -13.92
N ALA A 38 -5.02 -3.17 -14.80
CA ALA A 38 -4.58 -1.78 -14.72
C ALA A 38 -5.08 -1.08 -13.44
N ALA A 39 -6.33 -1.32 -13.04
CA ALA A 39 -6.91 -0.76 -11.81
C ALA A 39 -6.19 -1.26 -10.55
N TYR A 40 -5.98 -2.57 -10.44
CA TYR A 40 -5.31 -3.20 -9.30
C TYR A 40 -3.83 -2.82 -9.22
N THR A 41 -3.14 -2.69 -10.37
CA THR A 41 -1.74 -2.23 -10.39
C THR A 41 -1.61 -0.79 -9.87
N ARG A 42 -2.52 0.12 -10.29
CA ARG A 42 -2.56 1.49 -9.77
C ARG A 42 -2.81 1.50 -8.27
N ARG A 43 -3.77 0.69 -7.80
CA ARG A 43 -4.10 0.59 -6.38
C ARG A 43 -2.92 0.06 -5.55
N ALA A 44 -2.28 -1.02 -5.98
CA ALA A 44 -1.10 -1.56 -5.31
C ALA A 44 0.02 -0.52 -5.21
N THR A 45 0.25 0.26 -6.27
CA THR A 45 1.27 1.32 -6.30
C THR A 45 0.96 2.43 -5.29
N GLU A 46 -0.31 2.82 -5.17
CA GLU A 46 -0.79 3.81 -4.18
C GLU A 46 -0.52 3.32 -2.74
N LEU A 47 -0.92 2.09 -2.44
CA LEU A 47 -0.72 1.46 -1.12
C LEU A 47 0.77 1.33 -0.77
N LEU A 48 1.59 0.85 -1.71
CA LEU A 48 3.04 0.71 -1.51
C LEU A 48 3.73 2.05 -1.26
N THR A 49 3.28 3.10 -1.94
CA THR A 49 3.83 4.45 -1.77
C THR A 49 3.56 4.97 -0.36
N GLU A 50 2.34 4.81 0.14
CA GLU A 50 2.02 5.20 1.52
C GLU A 50 2.75 4.35 2.55
N CYS A 51 2.78 3.02 2.37
CA CYS A 51 3.50 2.12 3.28
C CYS A 51 4.97 2.52 3.39
N ARG A 52 5.64 2.80 2.26
CA ARG A 52 7.02 3.29 2.25
C ARG A 52 7.15 4.63 2.98
N ARG A 53 6.24 5.58 2.73
CA ARG A 53 6.25 6.88 3.40
C ARG A 53 6.18 6.71 4.92
N ARG A 54 5.25 5.90 5.42
CA ARG A 54 5.11 5.61 6.86
C ARG A 54 6.37 5.00 7.45
N LEU A 55 6.96 4.01 6.79
CA LEU A 55 8.20 3.39 7.25
C LEU A 55 9.36 4.39 7.31
N THR A 56 9.51 5.24 6.28
CA THR A 56 10.55 6.29 6.26
C THR A 56 10.31 7.34 7.34
N ASP A 57 9.07 7.74 7.58
CA ASP A 57 8.73 8.68 8.64
C ASP A 57 9.02 8.09 10.04
N THR A 58 8.64 6.83 10.26
CA THR A 58 8.96 6.10 11.50
C THR A 58 10.46 5.94 11.70
N ASP A 59 11.21 5.57 10.66
CA ASP A 59 12.67 5.45 10.73
C ASP A 59 13.32 6.80 11.12
N ARG A 60 12.89 7.90 10.49
CA ARG A 60 13.39 9.26 10.83
C ARG A 60 13.07 9.64 12.28
N GLU A 61 11.88 9.31 12.76
CA GLU A 61 11.50 9.55 14.16
C GLU A 61 12.38 8.75 15.11
N LEU A 62 12.62 7.47 14.82
CA LEU A 62 13.50 6.61 15.59
C LEU A 62 14.95 7.12 15.59
N GLN A 63 15.48 7.57 14.45
CA GLN A 63 16.82 8.18 14.38
C GLN A 63 16.92 9.42 15.29
N SER A 64 15.87 10.24 15.33
CA SER A 64 15.84 11.44 16.18
C SER A 64 15.81 11.12 17.68
N ILE A 65 15.14 10.02 18.06
CA ILE A 65 15.08 9.53 19.45
C ILE A 65 16.40 8.86 19.86
N LEU A 66 16.97 8.04 18.98
CA LEU A 66 18.14 7.22 19.28
C LEU A 66 19.46 7.99 19.15
N ASN A 67 19.51 9.05 18.33
CA ASN A 67 20.69 9.89 18.13
C ASN A 67 20.38 11.38 18.43
N PRO A 68 20.08 11.76 19.68
CA PRO A 68 19.70 13.14 20.04
C PRO A 68 20.82 14.20 19.92
N GLN A 69 22.00 13.84 19.39
CA GLN A 69 23.19 14.71 19.30
C GLN A 69 23.72 14.95 17.87
N GLN A 70 22.92 14.69 16.81
CA GLN A 70 23.26 15.12 15.44
C GLN A 70 22.75 16.52 15.12
#